data_AF-A0A6V7UIJ8-F1
#
_entry.id   AF-A0A6V7UIJ8-F1
#
_cell.length_a   1.000
_cell.length_b   1.000
_cell.length_c   1.000
_cell.angle_alpha   90.00
_cell.angle_beta   90.00
_cell.angle_gamma   90.00
#
_symmetry.space_group_name_H-M   'P 1'
#
loop_
_entity.id
_entity.type
_entity.pdbx_description
1 polymer ?
#
loop_
_entity_poly.entity_id
_entity_poly.type
_entity_poly.pdbx_seq_one_letter_code
_entity_poly.pdbx_strand_id
1 'polypeptide(L)' 'MSEDELLRSRFWLVVFTGGLCALFGILANGLLTRLFLSSPNFRFSPFFFLGFVALFDTLLDAIYVFLLNVN' A
#
# COMPACT_ATOMS: atom_id res chain seq x y z
N MET A 1 23.63 2.31 24.82
CA MET A 1 22.52 1.79 24.02
C MET A 1 22.97 0.47 23.46
N SER A 2 22.34 -0.64 23.87
CA SER A 2 22.73 -1.96 23.37
C SER A 2 22.33 -2.13 21.90
N GLU A 3 22.95 -3.08 21.22
CA GLU A 3 22.60 -3.41 19.83
C GLU A 3 21.10 -3.75 19.69
N ASP A 4 20.53 -4.44 20.68
CA ASP A 4 19.10 -4.78 20.73
C ASP A 4 18.20 -3.55 20.82
N GLU A 5 18.58 -2.53 21.60
CA GLU A 5 17.82 -1.29 21.71
C GLU A 5 17.82 -0.51 20.38
N LEU A 6 18.95 -0.53 19.67
CA LEU A 6 19.09 0.09 18.36
C LEU A 6 18.24 -0.62 17.30
N LEU A 7 18.28 -1.95 17.27
CA LEU A 7 17.45 -2.75 16.38
C LEU A 7 15.97 -2.51 16.65
N ARG A 8 15.55 -2.53 17.92
CA ARG A 8 14.16 -2.30 18.32
C ARG A 8 13.66 -0.90 17.90
N SER A 9 14.50 0.13 18.07
CA SER A 9 14.15 1.49 17.64
C SER A 9 14.00 1.59 16.13
N ARG A 10 14.86 0.94 15.35
CA ARG A 10 14.76 0.91 13.88
C ARG A 10 13.54 0.15 13.41
N PHE A 11 13.23 -0.98 14.02
CA PHE A 11 12.01 -1.74 13.75
C PHE A 11 10.76 -0.90 14.01
N TRP A 12 10.68 -0.22 15.15
CA TRP A 12 9.56 0.66 15.45
C TRP A 12 9.38 1.78 14.44
N LEU A 13 10.48 2.37 13.97
CA LEU A 13 10.44 3.38 12.91
C LEU A 13 9.85 2.79 11.64
N VAL A 14 10.35 1.65 11.16
CA VAL A 14 9.87 0.98 9.95
C VAL A 14 8.40 0.58 10.06
N VAL A 15 7.98 0.01 11.19
CA VAL A 15 6.59 -0.41 11.43
C VAL A 15 5.66 0.81 11.39
N PHE A 16 6.03 1.90 12.07
CA PHE A 16 5.17 3.08 12.15
C PHE A 16 5.11 3.82 10.81
N THR A 17 6.27 4.16 10.23
CA THR A 17 6.30 4.91 8.96
C THR A 17 5.80 4.07 7.81
N GLY A 18 6.21 2.80 7.74
CA GLY A 18 5.76 1.87 6.70
C GLY A 18 4.27 1.57 6.83
N GLY A 19 3.76 1.39 8.05
CA GLY A 19 2.34 1.19 8.30
C GLY A 19 1.48 2.38 7.85
N LEU A 20 1.91 3.61 8.16
CA LEU A 20 1.22 4.82 7.66
C LEU A 20 1.24 4.91 6.14
N CYS A 21 2.40 4.65 5.51
CA CYS A 21 2.52 4.64 4.05
C CYS A 21 1.61 3.58 3.42
N ALA A 22 1.57 2.37 3.96
CA ALA A 22 0.74 1.29 3.44
C ALA A 22 -0.76 1.58 3.62
N LEU A 23 -1.19 2.14 4.76
CA LEU A 23 -2.58 2.56 4.95
C LEU A 23 -2.98 3.65 3.96
N PHE A 24 -2.11 4.62 3.72
CA PHE A 24 -2.34 5.65 2.70
C PHE A 24 -2.40 5.02 1.29
N GLY A 25 -1.48 4.12 0.97
CA GLY A 25 -1.43 3.40 -0.30
C GLY A 25 -2.70 2.61 -0.58
N ILE A 26 -3.20 1.84 0.40
CA ILE A 26 -4.48 1.12 0.30
C ILE A 26 -5.63 2.07 -0.06
N LEU A 27 -5.72 3.21 0.62
CA LEU A 27 -6.80 4.17 0.38
C LEU A 27 -6.67 4.86 -0.99
N ALA A 28 -5.48 5.39 -1.30
CA ALA A 28 -5.22 6.11 -2.53
C ALA A 28 -5.37 5.20 -3.76
N ASN A 29 -4.70 4.05 -3.73
CA ASN A 29 -4.72 3.10 -4.84
C ASN A 29 -6.07 2.40 -4.94
N GLY A 30 -6.75 2.09 -3.84
CA GLY A 30 -8.11 1.55 -3.87
C GLY A 30 -9.12 2.50 -4.53
N LEU A 31 -8.97 3.82 -4.30
CA LEU A 31 -9.78 4.84 -4.99
C LEU A 31 -9.44 4.91 -6.48
N LEU A 32 -8.16 4.88 -6.86
CA LEU A 32 -7.72 4.90 -8.26
C LEU A 32 -8.19 3.65 -9.02
N THR A 33 -8.07 2.47 -8.41
CA THR A 33 -8.61 1.23 -8.95
C THR A 33 -10.10 1.34 -9.22
N ARG A 34 -10.87 1.86 -8.24
CA ARG A 34 -12.30 2.08 -8.43
C ARG A 34 -12.58 3.04 -9.57
N LEU A 35 -11.85 4.16 -9.65
CA LEU A 35 -12.01 5.16 -10.71
C LEU A 35 -11.75 4.57 -12.10
N PHE A 36 -10.59 3.94 -12.30
CA PHE A 36 -10.14 3.49 -13.61
C PHE A 36 -10.82 2.21 -14.09
N LEU A 37 -11.16 1.28 -13.18
CA LEU A 37 -11.79 0.01 -13.56
C LEU A 37 -13.32 0.08 -13.64
N SER A 38 -13.97 0.95 -12.86
CA SER A 38 -15.44 1.01 -12.82
C SER A 38 -16.04 2.08 -13.73
N SER A 39 -15.28 3.12 -14.10
CA SER A 39 -15.80 4.18 -14.96
C SER A 39 -15.72 3.77 -16.44
N PRO A 40 -16.83 3.82 -17.20
CA PRO A 40 -16.85 3.50 -18.62
C PRO A 40 -15.99 4.46 -19.45
N ASN A 41 -15.75 5.68 -18.97
CA ASN A 41 -14.93 6.68 -19.66
C ASN A 41 -13.46 6.26 -19.80
N PHE A 42 -12.97 5.40 -18.90
CA PHE A 42 -11.59 4.93 -18.94
C PHE A 42 -11.41 3.62 -19.68
N ARG A 43 -12.48 2.90 -20.04
CA ARG A 43 -12.41 1.51 -20.57
C ARG A 43 -11.62 1.36 -21.88
N PHE A 44 -11.60 2.40 -22.70
CA PHE A 44 -10.86 2.45 -23.97
C PHE A 44 -9.70 3.46 -23.93
N SER A 45 -9.42 3.99 -22.73
CA SER A 45 -8.33 4.93 -22.50
C SER A 45 -7.05 4.17 -22.16
N PRO A 46 -5.86 4.70 -22.52
CA PRO A 46 -4.59 4.17 -22.01
C PRO A 46 -4.53 4.13 -20.47
N PHE A 47 -5.33 4.95 -19.78
CA PHE A 47 -5.42 4.97 -18.33
C PHE A 47 -6.17 3.79 -17.72
N PHE A 48 -6.88 2.96 -18.51
CA PHE A 48 -7.51 1.74 -17.99
C PHE A 48 -6.51 0.83 -17.29
N PHE A 49 -5.31 0.69 -17.88
CA PHE A 49 -4.26 -0.16 -17.36
C PHE A 49 -3.73 0.33 -15.99
N LEU A 50 -3.74 1.65 -15.74
CA LEU A 50 -3.38 2.21 -14.44
C LEU A 50 -4.31 1.72 -13.33
N GLY A 51 -5.56 1.36 -13.64
CA GLY A 51 -6.47 0.76 -12.67
C GLY A 51 -5.98 -0.60 -12.15
N PHE A 52 -5.35 -1.41 -12.99
CA PHE A 52 -4.74 -2.68 -12.59
C PHE A 52 -3.44 -2.48 -11.81
N VAL A 53 -2.64 -1.49 -12.19
CA VAL A 53 -1.43 -1.12 -11.44
C VAL A 53 -1.81 -0.68 -10.03
N ALA A 54 -2.79 0.22 -9.89
CA ALA A 54 -3.31 0.63 -8.59
C ALA A 54 -3.91 -0.55 -7.80
N LEU A 55 -4.56 -1.51 -8.48
CA LEU A 55 -5.09 -2.69 -7.79
C LEU A 55 -3.95 -3.53 -7.21
N PHE A 56 -2.89 -3.73 -7.99
CA PHE A 56 -1.72 -4.47 -7.56
C PHE A 56 -1.02 -3.80 -6.38
N ASP A 57 -0.84 -2.47 -6.43
CA ASP A 57 -0.26 -1.70 -5.32
C ASP A 57 -1.11 -1.82 -4.06
N THR A 58 -2.44 -1.71 -4.18
CA THR A 58 -3.37 -1.91 -3.05
C THR A 58 -3.21 -3.30 -2.40
N LEU A 59 -3.01 -4.35 -3.21
CA LEU A 59 -2.79 -5.70 -2.72
C LEU A 59 -1.43 -5.84 -2.01
N LEU A 60 -0.38 -5.22 -2.55
CA LEU A 60 0.95 -5.21 -1.91
C LEU A 60 0.90 -4.50 -0.56
N ASP A 61 0.25 -3.34 -0.49
CA ASP A 61 0.10 -2.60 0.76
C ASP A 61 -0.72 -3.39 1.78
N ALA A 62 -1.79 -4.08 1.34
CA ALA A 62 -2.57 -4.96 2.20
C ALA A 62 -1.77 -6.15 2.72
N ILE A 63 -0.93 -6.77 1.88
CA ILE A 63 -0.01 -7.85 2.28
C ILE A 63 1.01 -7.32 3.29
N TYR A 64 1.56 -6.12 3.08
CA TYR A 64 2.51 -5.51 4.01
C TYR A 64 1.88 -5.31 5.39
N VAL A 65 0.66 -4.76 5.47
CA VAL A 65 -0.07 -4.60 6.73
C VAL A 65 -0.40 -5.96 7.37
N PHE A 66 -0.78 -6.96 6.57
CA PHE A 66 -1.03 -8.31 7.07
C PHE A 66 0.24 -8.93 7.68
N LEU A 67 1.38 -8.82 7.01
CA LEU A 67 2.67 -9.32 7.52
C LEU A 67 3.15 -8.57 8.77
N LEU A 68 2.83 -7.28 8.90
CA LEU A 68 3.08 -6.54 10.13
C LEU A 68 2.22 -6.99 11.31
N ASN A 69 1.01 -7.50 11.07
CA ASN A 69 0.10 -7.97 12.12
C ASN A 69 0.41 -9.40 12.57
N VAL A 70 0.97 -10.23 11.68
CA VAL A 70 1.33 -11.62 11.98
C VAL A 70 2.63 -11.75 12.80
N ASN A 71 3.42 -10.66 12.92
CA ASN A 71 4.65 -10.60 13.72
C ASN A 71 4.49 -9.74 14.98
#